data_AF-A0A1K1P642-F1
#
_entry.id   AF-A0A1K1P642-F1
#
_cell.length_a   1.000
_cell.length_b   1.000
_cell.length_c   1.000
_cell.angle_alpha   90.00
_cell.angle_beta   90.00
_cell.angle_gamma   90.00
#
_symmetry.space_group_name_H-M   'P 1'
#
loop_
_entity.id
_entity.type
_entity.pdbx_description
1 polymer ?
#
loop_
_entity_poly.entity_id
_entity_poly.type
_entity_poly.pdbx_seq_one_letter_code
_entity_poly.pdbx_strand_id
1 'polypeptide(L)'
;MSEPTPTVLRETKIGQKGFIKEDVITYLDELNSKIVALEDELKASKESSSSADPEEITKYKNQVENLQEKLNTSNNALRAAKKENEELQKTINQLKAQGGGAGNAQATAALEAAKKEIDALKEQLKNAETKAAQGAANPQANAQTTAALEAAKKEIEDLRNRLRAAEQKAAQGGAAAAAGGAADAELAKAKQEIAKISEELAVKTKQIADINAKLEAKTREVNDKNTEISKLNDEIADLKENSAPTFDMGALFTEAQKNVVQIQNKAKQEAEAVTKEANDKAAQVTKEADEKAALVTKEANDNAAKVTKEANDKAAQVVKDANAEAEKAVANANRAAENCIKEANDQARNTVNEANAHADKVNEMSKTVREMLLTEIESINSKFTDIASVLNNLTNQCSGRMNDAQNIIGEARKAIDVHKNEPAVKKMDPPKAEFTPSKAPKADAETYAKTAAEIKTPDPFAGVGNFNKNNNNNNNNFNNNNNNNNNNKPAQNNNVQNAAQNQQNKPPQGNKSANFNFDMAELLKAAEEEAAKESE
;
A
#
# COMPACT_ATOMS: atom_id res chain seq x y z
N MET A 1 19.46 -68.36 60.68
CA MET A 1 20.53 -69.27 61.13
C MET A 1 20.86 -68.92 62.57
N SER A 2 20.93 -69.92 63.45
CA SER A 2 21.34 -69.70 64.84
C SER A 2 22.80 -69.24 64.83
N GLU A 3 23.12 -68.11 65.46
CA GLU A 3 24.53 -67.73 65.66
C GLU A 3 25.21 -68.81 66.51
N PRO A 4 26.37 -69.35 66.10
CA PRO A 4 27.12 -70.29 66.91
C PRO A 4 27.63 -69.56 68.16
N THR A 5 27.33 -70.12 69.34
CA THR A 5 27.85 -69.64 70.61
C THR A 5 29.37 -69.62 70.60
N PRO A 6 30.04 -68.51 70.97
CA PRO A 6 31.49 -68.38 70.86
C PRO A 6 32.22 -69.36 71.78
N THR A 7 33.24 -70.06 71.27
CA THR A 7 34.07 -70.96 72.09
C THR A 7 34.86 -70.17 73.14
N VAL A 8 34.77 -70.60 74.41
CA VAL A 8 35.42 -69.95 75.57
C VAL A 8 36.69 -70.72 75.94
N LEU A 9 37.83 -70.03 75.98
CA LEU A 9 39.13 -70.61 76.36
C LEU A 9 39.19 -70.86 77.87
N ARG A 10 39.30 -72.12 78.30
CA ARG A 10 39.49 -72.47 79.72
C ARG A 10 40.97 -72.56 80.08
N GLU A 11 41.33 -72.16 81.30
CA GLU A 11 42.70 -72.25 81.81
C GLU A 11 43.06 -73.68 82.22
N THR A 12 44.33 -74.06 82.07
CA THR A 12 44.86 -75.32 82.59
C THR A 12 44.88 -75.31 84.13
N LYS A 13 44.78 -76.49 84.76
CA LYS A 13 44.70 -76.61 86.23
C LYS A 13 45.71 -75.73 86.97
N ILE A 14 45.24 -75.13 88.07
CA ILE A 14 45.96 -74.20 88.96
C ILE A 14 47.42 -74.65 89.15
N GLY A 15 48.35 -73.85 88.60
CA GLY A 15 49.79 -74.08 88.69
C GLY A 15 50.51 -74.18 87.33
N GLN A 16 49.79 -74.46 86.24
CA GLN A 16 50.33 -74.34 84.87
C GLN A 16 49.72 -73.09 84.21
N LYS A 17 50.57 -72.14 83.80
CA LYS A 17 50.14 -70.97 83.02
C LYS A 17 49.85 -71.43 81.58
N GLY A 18 48.57 -71.53 81.21
CA GLY A 18 48.17 -71.91 79.85
C GLY A 18 46.66 -72.10 79.69
N PHE A 19 46.21 -72.20 78.43
CA PHE A 19 44.84 -72.55 78.07
C PHE A 19 44.76 -74.02 77.62
N ILE A 20 43.59 -74.64 77.76
CA ILE A 20 43.33 -76.00 77.28
C ILE A 20 43.54 -76.03 75.76
N LYS A 21 44.38 -76.95 75.29
CA LYS A 21 44.81 -77.03 73.89
C LYS A 21 43.64 -77.24 72.93
N GLU A 22 42.67 -78.06 73.32
CA GLU A 22 41.46 -78.35 72.54
C GLU A 22 40.60 -77.09 72.35
N ASP A 23 40.43 -76.27 73.39
CA ASP A 23 39.67 -75.02 73.32
C ASP A 23 40.40 -74.01 72.42
N VAL A 24 41.74 -73.96 72.48
CA VAL A 24 42.57 -73.09 71.63
C VAL A 24 42.47 -73.48 70.15
N ILE A 25 42.50 -74.78 69.83
CA ILE A 25 42.35 -75.26 68.45
C ILE A 25 40.95 -74.94 67.91
N THR A 26 39.91 -75.19 68.70
CA THR A 26 38.52 -74.90 68.31
C THR A 26 38.31 -73.40 68.08
N TYR A 27 38.88 -72.55 68.95
CA TYR A 27 38.82 -71.10 68.79
C TYR A 27 39.59 -70.59 67.55
N LEU A 28 40.74 -71.21 67.23
CA LEU A 28 41.49 -70.91 66.00
C LEU A 28 40.73 -71.31 64.75
N ASP A 29 40.06 -72.46 64.75
CA ASP A 29 39.22 -72.90 63.62
C ASP A 29 38.00 -71.97 63.43
N GLU A 30 37.34 -71.54 64.51
CA GLU A 30 36.28 -70.53 64.46
C GLU A 30 36.77 -69.18 63.93
N LEU A 31 37.95 -68.73 64.37
CA LEU A 31 38.56 -67.50 63.87
C LEU A 31 38.91 -67.59 62.39
N ASN A 32 39.53 -68.69 61.96
CA ASN A 32 39.85 -68.93 60.55
C ASN A 32 38.58 -68.99 59.71
N SER A 33 37.51 -69.62 60.19
CA SER A 33 36.23 -69.65 59.48
C SER A 33 35.58 -68.26 59.38
N LYS A 34 35.70 -67.41 60.40
CA LYS A 34 35.25 -66.00 60.35
C LYS A 34 36.10 -65.16 59.41
N ILE A 35 37.41 -65.38 59.37
CA ILE A 35 38.31 -64.70 58.44
C ILE A 35 37.90 -65.02 57.01
N VAL A 36 37.71 -66.31 56.67
CA VAL A 36 37.26 -66.72 55.33
C VAL A 36 35.89 -66.12 54.99
N ALA A 37 34.93 -66.15 55.92
CA ALA A 37 33.62 -65.55 55.70
C ALA A 37 33.69 -64.03 55.45
N LEU A 38 34.53 -63.31 56.20
CA LEU A 38 34.75 -61.87 56.01
C LEU A 38 35.51 -61.58 54.71
N GLU A 39 36.46 -62.42 54.31
CA GLU A 39 37.16 -62.30 53.03
C GLU A 39 36.22 -62.51 51.85
N ASP A 40 35.33 -63.50 51.93
CA ASP A 40 34.29 -63.76 50.94
C ASP A 40 33.27 -62.61 50.88
N GLU A 41 32.85 -62.08 52.03
CA GLU A 41 31.93 -60.94 52.12
C GLU A 41 32.58 -59.65 51.59
N LEU A 42 33.88 -59.45 51.84
CA LEU A 42 34.65 -58.31 51.32
C LEU A 42 34.93 -58.44 49.82
N LYS A 43 35.08 -59.68 49.32
CA LYS A 43 35.17 -59.97 47.88
C LYS A 43 33.83 -59.73 47.18
N ALA A 44 32.72 -60.20 47.76
CA ALA A 44 31.37 -59.95 47.25
C ALA A 44 31.00 -58.45 47.29
N SER A 45 31.40 -57.74 48.35
CA SER A 45 31.25 -56.29 48.46
C SER A 45 32.12 -55.53 47.45
N LYS A 46 33.33 -56.03 47.16
CA LYS A 46 34.19 -55.46 46.10
C LYS A 46 33.61 -55.69 44.70
N GLU A 47 33.12 -56.90 44.43
CA GLU A 47 32.46 -57.26 43.17
C GLU A 47 31.14 -56.49 42.94
N SER A 48 30.40 -56.17 44.00
CA SER A 48 29.21 -55.30 43.95
C SER A 48 29.53 -53.80 43.93
N SER A 49 30.73 -53.39 44.37
CA SER A 49 31.23 -52.01 44.24
C SER A 49 31.91 -51.74 42.89
N SER A 50 32.25 -52.77 42.13
CA SER A 50 32.75 -52.65 40.76
C SER A 50 31.59 -52.51 39.78
N SER A 51 31.41 -51.26 39.36
CA SER A 51 30.74 -50.74 38.17
C SER A 51 29.20 -50.80 38.13
N ALA A 52 28.58 -49.67 38.46
CA ALA A 52 27.65 -49.08 37.50
C ALA A 52 28.34 -49.07 36.14
N ASP A 53 27.74 -49.71 35.14
CA ASP A 53 28.36 -49.98 33.85
C ASP A 53 28.97 -48.69 33.29
N PRO A 54 30.26 -48.65 32.90
CA PRO A 54 30.89 -47.44 32.33
C PRO A 54 30.09 -46.89 31.14
N GLU A 55 29.39 -47.78 30.43
CA GLU A 55 28.46 -47.45 29.35
C GLU A 55 27.20 -46.72 29.84
N GLU A 56 26.61 -47.12 30.96
CA GLU A 56 25.47 -46.42 31.56
C GLU A 56 25.86 -45.04 32.07
N ILE A 57 27.02 -44.91 32.72
CA ILE A 57 27.54 -43.60 33.15
C ILE A 57 27.77 -42.69 31.94
N THR A 58 28.29 -43.23 30.84
CA THR A 58 28.49 -42.48 29.59
C THR A 58 27.15 -42.07 28.97
N LYS A 59 26.15 -42.97 28.99
CA LYS A 59 24.79 -42.68 28.51
C LYS A 59 24.12 -41.59 29.34
N TYR A 60 24.22 -41.64 30.67
CA TYR A 60 23.67 -40.60 31.54
C TYR A 60 24.40 -39.27 31.37
N LYS A 61 25.72 -39.26 31.17
CA LYS A 61 26.47 -38.03 30.83
C LYS A 61 25.99 -37.43 29.51
N ASN A 62 25.84 -38.23 28.46
CA ASN A 62 25.34 -37.76 27.16
C ASN A 62 23.90 -37.24 27.25
N GLN A 63 23.05 -37.86 28.08
CA GLN A 63 21.69 -37.38 28.34
C GLN A 63 21.70 -36.03 29.06
N VAL A 64 22.56 -35.85 30.06
CA VAL A 64 22.71 -34.58 30.79
C VAL A 64 23.24 -33.48 29.85
N GLU A 65 24.22 -33.77 29.00
CA GLU A 65 24.74 -32.81 28.02
C GLU A 65 23.66 -32.39 27.00
N ASN A 66 22.87 -33.34 26.48
CA ASN A 66 21.78 -33.03 25.57
C ASN A 66 20.67 -32.19 26.25
N LEU A 67 20.34 -32.52 27.50
CA LEU A 67 19.40 -31.71 28.29
C LEU A 67 19.94 -30.31 28.57
N GLN A 68 21.25 -30.19 28.83
CA GLN A 68 21.90 -28.90 29.05
C GLN A 68 21.91 -28.04 27.78
N GLU A 69 22.15 -28.65 26.61
CA GLU A 69 22.09 -27.97 25.31
C GLU A 69 20.67 -27.52 24.97
N LYS A 70 19.66 -28.37 25.21
CA LYS A 70 18.24 -28.00 25.07
C LYS A 70 17.84 -26.88 26.02
N LEU A 71 18.31 -26.92 27.27
CA LEU A 71 18.08 -25.85 28.25
C LEU A 71 18.70 -24.52 27.79
N ASN A 72 19.92 -24.55 27.28
CA ASN A 72 20.60 -23.37 26.75
C ASN A 72 19.87 -22.80 25.52
N THR A 73 19.44 -23.66 24.61
CA THR A 73 18.64 -23.28 23.43
C THR A 73 17.29 -22.67 23.84
N SER A 74 16.60 -23.31 24.78
CA SER A 74 15.34 -22.80 25.34
C SER A 74 15.52 -21.45 26.05
N ASN A 75 16.59 -21.28 26.83
CA ASN A 75 16.91 -20.01 27.49
C ASN A 75 17.26 -18.90 26.50
N ASN A 76 17.94 -19.21 25.40
CA ASN A 76 18.22 -18.25 24.34
C ASN A 76 16.95 -17.86 23.59
N ALA A 77 16.07 -18.82 23.28
CA ALA A 77 14.76 -18.55 22.70
C ALA A 77 13.89 -17.68 23.63
N LEU A 78 13.93 -17.95 24.94
CA LEU A 78 13.22 -17.14 25.94
C LEU A 78 13.74 -15.70 26.00
N ARG A 79 15.05 -15.49 25.87
CA ARG A 79 15.64 -14.14 25.78
C ARG A 79 15.23 -13.43 24.50
N ALA A 80 15.22 -14.13 23.36
CA ALA A 80 14.75 -13.57 22.10
C ALA A 80 13.28 -13.16 22.17
N ALA A 81 12.41 -14.05 22.69
CA ALA A 81 10.99 -13.77 22.87
C ALA A 81 10.72 -12.63 23.87
N LYS A 82 11.56 -12.47 24.91
CA LYS A 82 11.48 -11.32 25.82
C LYS A 82 11.85 -10.01 25.12
N LYS A 83 12.91 -10.02 24.31
CA LYS A 83 13.33 -8.85 23.53
C LYS A 83 12.26 -8.46 22.49
N GLU A 84 11.69 -9.44 21.80
CA GLU A 84 10.58 -9.24 20.87
C GLU A 84 9.34 -8.68 21.59
N ASN A 85 8.99 -9.20 22.78
CA ASN A 85 7.92 -8.63 23.58
C ASN A 85 8.20 -7.19 24.04
N GLU A 86 9.43 -6.85 24.42
CA GLU A 86 9.81 -5.48 24.75
C GLU A 86 9.70 -4.55 23.53
N GLU A 87 10.08 -5.02 22.33
CA GLU A 87 9.92 -4.28 21.07
C GLU A 87 8.44 -4.11 20.70
N LEU A 88 7.64 -5.17 20.79
CA LEU A 88 6.19 -5.10 20.61
C LEU A 88 5.55 -4.16 21.62
N GLN A 89 5.97 -4.16 22.87
CA GLN A 89 5.47 -3.23 23.89
C GLN A 89 5.86 -1.78 23.58
N LYS A 90 7.07 -1.53 23.05
CA LYS A 90 7.48 -0.20 22.57
C LYS A 90 6.64 0.23 21.37
N THR A 91 6.39 -0.66 20.42
CA THR A 91 5.52 -0.41 19.26
C THR A 91 4.08 -0.16 19.70
N ILE A 92 3.54 -0.95 20.64
CA ILE A 92 2.22 -0.73 21.23
C ILE A 92 2.17 0.61 21.97
N ASN A 93 3.23 1.01 22.68
CA ASN A 93 3.28 2.30 23.35
C ASN A 93 3.41 3.47 22.36
N GLN A 94 4.13 3.30 21.25
CA GLN A 94 4.17 4.25 20.14
C GLN A 94 2.82 4.35 19.43
N LEU A 95 2.17 3.22 19.17
CA LEU A 95 0.82 3.15 18.60
C LEU A 95 -0.24 3.66 19.58
N LYS A 96 -0.05 3.52 20.90
CA LYS A 96 -0.88 4.18 21.92
C LYS A 96 -0.58 5.66 22.05
N ALA A 97 0.63 6.11 21.78
CA ALA A 97 0.95 7.54 21.68
C ALA A 97 0.41 8.16 20.36
N GLN A 98 0.32 7.38 19.28
CA GLN A 98 -0.31 7.79 18.01
C GLN A 98 -1.85 7.66 18.05
N GLY A 99 -2.39 6.62 18.70
CA GLY A 99 -3.82 6.32 18.85
C GLY A 99 -4.46 6.96 20.08
N GLY A 100 -3.66 7.46 21.02
CA GLY A 100 -4.08 8.23 22.19
C GLY A 100 -3.70 9.70 22.02
N GLY A 101 -4.51 10.45 21.30
CA GLY A 101 -4.52 11.92 21.38
C GLY A 101 -3.83 12.71 20.26
N ALA A 102 -2.97 12.12 19.43
CA ALA A 102 -2.33 12.87 18.33
C ALA A 102 -3.10 12.76 16.99
N GLY A 103 -3.55 11.57 16.61
CA GLY A 103 -4.26 11.36 15.33
C GLY A 103 -5.61 12.08 15.25
N ASN A 104 -6.32 12.20 16.38
CA ASN A 104 -7.62 12.86 16.40
C ASN A 104 -7.50 14.38 16.49
N ALA A 105 -6.43 14.95 17.06
CA ALA A 105 -6.25 16.40 17.12
C ALA A 105 -5.89 16.99 15.75
N GLN A 106 -5.03 16.32 14.98
CA GLN A 106 -4.71 16.75 13.61
C GLN A 106 -5.83 16.46 12.61
N ALA A 107 -6.55 15.32 12.73
CA ALA A 107 -7.72 15.06 11.90
C ALA A 107 -8.89 15.99 12.24
N THR A 108 -9.14 16.28 13.53
CA THR A 108 -10.20 17.22 13.95
C THR A 108 -9.82 18.67 13.63
N ALA A 109 -8.54 19.06 13.78
CA ALA A 109 -8.06 20.38 13.36
C ALA A 109 -8.09 20.55 11.83
N ALA A 110 -7.77 19.50 11.05
CA ALA A 110 -7.91 19.51 9.61
C ALA A 110 -9.39 19.56 9.17
N LEU A 111 -10.28 18.86 9.87
CA LEU A 111 -11.72 18.89 9.61
C LEU A 111 -12.35 20.24 10.00
N GLU A 112 -11.89 20.86 11.09
CA GLU A 112 -12.36 22.16 11.56
C GLU A 112 -11.76 23.31 10.73
N ALA A 113 -10.52 23.17 10.26
CA ALA A 113 -9.92 24.06 9.26
C ALA A 113 -10.66 23.96 7.93
N ALA A 114 -10.94 22.74 7.43
CA ALA A 114 -11.73 22.53 6.22
C ALA A 114 -13.16 23.06 6.36
N LYS A 115 -13.78 22.94 7.54
CA LYS A 115 -15.11 23.55 7.83
C LYS A 115 -15.04 25.08 7.82
N LYS A 116 -14.03 25.68 8.47
CA LYS A 116 -13.80 27.13 8.45
C LYS A 116 -13.51 27.66 7.05
N GLU A 117 -12.77 26.90 6.26
CA GLU A 117 -12.46 27.25 4.87
C GLU A 117 -13.69 27.15 3.98
N ILE A 118 -14.52 26.11 4.15
CA ILE A 118 -15.82 26.00 3.48
C ILE A 118 -16.74 27.17 3.84
N ASP A 119 -16.78 27.58 5.11
CA ASP A 119 -17.64 28.70 5.53
C ASP A 119 -17.09 30.06 5.07
N ALA A 120 -15.77 30.25 5.06
CA ALA A 120 -15.12 31.43 4.47
C ALA A 120 -15.36 31.52 2.96
N LEU A 121 -15.28 30.40 2.23
CA LEU A 121 -15.57 30.33 0.80
C LEU A 121 -17.06 30.59 0.53
N LYS A 122 -17.99 30.07 1.35
CA LYS A 122 -19.42 30.41 1.23
C LYS A 122 -19.68 31.91 1.43
N GLU A 123 -18.99 32.54 2.37
CA GLU A 123 -19.13 33.98 2.63
C GLU A 123 -18.52 34.81 1.49
N GLN A 124 -17.40 34.38 0.92
CA GLN A 124 -16.84 34.96 -0.30
C GLN A 124 -17.77 34.78 -1.52
N LEU A 125 -18.43 33.62 -1.64
CA LEU A 125 -19.38 33.32 -2.71
C LEU A 125 -20.64 34.19 -2.58
N LYS A 126 -21.15 34.37 -1.36
CA LYS A 126 -22.26 35.29 -1.05
C LYS A 126 -21.88 36.76 -1.33
N ASN A 127 -20.64 37.15 -1.02
CA ASN A 127 -20.10 38.48 -1.31
C ASN A 127 -19.85 38.71 -2.81
N ALA A 128 -19.46 37.68 -3.56
CA ALA A 128 -19.32 37.71 -5.01
C ALA A 128 -20.69 37.77 -5.70
N GLU A 129 -21.69 37.03 -5.21
CA GLU A 129 -23.08 37.09 -5.68
C GLU A 129 -23.71 38.46 -5.41
N THR A 130 -23.45 39.08 -4.26
CA THR A 130 -23.91 40.46 -3.97
C THR A 130 -23.16 41.52 -4.78
N LYS A 131 -21.86 41.35 -5.05
CA LYS A 131 -21.11 42.23 -5.97
C LYS A 131 -21.56 42.08 -7.43
N ALA A 132 -21.89 40.87 -7.88
CA ALA A 132 -22.47 40.62 -9.19
C ALA A 132 -23.88 41.24 -9.31
N ALA A 133 -24.65 41.25 -8.22
CA ALA A 133 -25.95 41.92 -8.17
C ALA A 133 -25.87 43.46 -8.10
N GLN A 134 -24.74 44.04 -7.67
CA GLN A 134 -24.54 45.50 -7.55
C GLN A 134 -23.76 46.14 -8.71
N GLY A 135 -23.17 45.35 -9.62
CA GLY A 135 -22.28 45.83 -10.68
C GLY A 135 -22.92 45.88 -12.08
N ALA A 136 -23.84 46.81 -12.33
CA ALA A 136 -24.26 47.15 -13.69
C ALA A 136 -23.23 48.06 -14.38
N ALA A 137 -22.12 47.52 -14.90
CA ALA A 137 -21.29 48.14 -15.96
C ALA A 137 -19.97 47.37 -16.28
N ASN A 138 -19.99 46.11 -16.73
CA ASN A 138 -19.02 45.61 -17.73
C ASN A 138 -19.29 44.14 -18.11
N PRO A 139 -19.58 43.81 -19.38
CA PRO A 139 -19.85 42.42 -19.79
C PRO A 139 -18.62 41.49 -19.74
N GLN A 140 -17.38 42.02 -19.79
CA GLN A 140 -16.15 41.21 -19.75
C GLN A 140 -15.82 40.68 -18.34
N ALA A 141 -16.21 41.40 -17.28
CA ALA A 141 -15.97 41.00 -15.89
C ALA A 141 -16.94 39.91 -15.40
N ASN A 142 -18.10 39.77 -16.06
CA ASN A 142 -19.15 38.86 -15.66
C ASN A 142 -18.84 37.40 -16.02
N ALA A 143 -18.12 37.16 -17.13
CA ALA A 143 -17.71 35.80 -17.54
C ALA A 143 -16.63 35.20 -16.62
N GLN A 144 -15.64 36.00 -16.22
CA GLN A 144 -14.60 35.57 -15.26
C GLN A 144 -15.17 35.36 -13.86
N THR A 145 -16.12 36.19 -13.43
CA THR A 145 -16.79 36.03 -12.13
C THR A 145 -17.71 34.81 -12.12
N THR A 146 -18.40 34.51 -13.23
CA THR A 146 -19.24 33.32 -13.37
C THR A 146 -18.41 32.03 -13.39
N ALA A 147 -17.28 32.02 -14.11
CA ALA A 147 -16.36 30.87 -14.14
C ALA A 147 -15.71 30.62 -12.77
N ALA A 148 -15.33 31.68 -12.04
CA ALA A 148 -14.81 31.55 -10.68
C ALA A 148 -15.87 31.04 -9.69
N LEU A 149 -17.14 31.44 -9.86
CA LEU A 149 -18.26 30.97 -9.05
C LEU A 149 -18.56 29.48 -9.29
N GLU A 150 -18.48 29.04 -10.54
CA GLU A 150 -18.73 27.65 -10.94
C GLU A 150 -17.59 26.72 -10.52
N ALA A 151 -16.34 27.19 -10.61
CA ALA A 151 -15.17 26.51 -10.06
C ALA A 151 -15.26 26.36 -8.53
N ALA A 152 -15.63 27.42 -7.82
CA ALA A 152 -15.82 27.38 -6.37
C ALA A 152 -16.97 26.44 -5.95
N LYS A 153 -18.06 26.38 -6.75
CA LYS A 153 -19.17 25.43 -6.52
C LYS A 153 -18.72 23.98 -6.74
N LYS A 154 -17.94 23.71 -7.78
CA LYS A 154 -17.39 22.38 -8.07
C LYS A 154 -16.42 21.92 -6.97
N GLU A 155 -15.57 22.81 -6.49
CA GLU A 155 -14.63 22.53 -5.40
C GLU A 155 -15.35 22.24 -4.07
N ILE A 156 -16.43 22.96 -3.76
CA ILE A 156 -17.29 22.67 -2.60
C ILE A 156 -17.98 21.30 -2.72
N GLU A 157 -18.41 20.90 -3.92
CA GLU A 157 -19.02 19.60 -4.18
C GLU A 157 -18.00 18.46 -4.00
N ASP A 158 -16.78 18.62 -4.52
CA ASP A 158 -15.69 17.64 -4.38
C ASP A 158 -15.25 17.48 -2.91
N LEU A 159 -15.15 18.60 -2.17
CA LEU A 159 -14.83 18.55 -0.74
C LEU A 159 -15.95 17.88 0.06
N ARG A 160 -17.22 18.06 -0.29
CA ARG A 160 -18.35 17.34 0.32
C ARG A 160 -18.31 15.84 0.03
N ASN A 161 -17.98 15.45 -1.19
CA ASN A 161 -17.86 14.05 -1.57
C ASN A 161 -16.69 13.37 -0.86
N ARG A 162 -15.55 14.06 -0.73
CA ARG A 162 -14.40 13.61 0.07
C ARG A 162 -14.74 13.49 1.55
N LEU A 163 -15.48 14.43 2.12
CA LEU A 163 -15.96 14.37 3.51
C LEU A 163 -16.88 13.16 3.72
N ARG A 164 -17.82 12.92 2.80
CA ARG A 164 -18.75 11.79 2.85
C ARG A 164 -18.05 10.44 2.72
N ALA A 165 -17.03 10.36 1.85
CA ALA A 165 -16.18 9.18 1.72
C ALA A 165 -15.33 8.93 2.98
N ALA A 166 -14.82 9.98 3.62
CA ALA A 166 -14.10 9.89 4.88
C ALA A 166 -15.02 9.45 6.04
N GLU A 167 -16.25 9.96 6.11
CA GLU A 167 -17.27 9.54 7.07
C GLU A 167 -17.70 8.07 6.87
N GLN A 168 -17.83 7.62 5.61
CA GLN A 168 -18.10 6.21 5.30
C GLN A 168 -16.91 5.28 5.60
N LYS A 169 -15.67 5.72 5.39
CA LYS A 169 -14.47 4.99 5.81
C LYS A 169 -14.38 4.88 7.34
N ALA A 170 -14.76 5.93 8.08
CA ALA A 170 -14.87 5.88 9.54
C ALA A 170 -15.97 4.90 10.02
N ALA A 171 -17.08 4.80 9.29
CA ALA A 171 -18.15 3.82 9.58
C ALA A 171 -17.74 2.37 9.27
N GLN A 172 -16.94 2.13 8.23
CA GLN A 172 -16.42 0.79 7.88
C GLN A 172 -15.32 0.30 8.86
N GLY A 173 -14.59 1.20 9.52
CA GLY A 173 -13.70 0.87 10.63
C GLY A 173 -14.42 0.25 11.84
N GLY A 174 -15.74 0.44 11.96
CA GLY A 174 -16.58 -0.21 12.98
C GLY A 174 -16.78 -1.72 12.77
N ALA A 175 -16.58 -2.25 11.55
CA ALA A 175 -16.71 -3.68 11.27
C ALA A 175 -15.47 -4.49 11.71
N ALA A 176 -14.28 -3.88 11.72
CA ALA A 176 -13.06 -4.50 12.28
C ALA A 176 -13.09 -4.54 13.82
N ALA A 177 -13.82 -3.62 14.47
CA ALA A 177 -14.04 -3.62 15.92
C ALA A 177 -14.95 -4.79 16.39
N ALA A 178 -15.79 -5.35 15.50
CA ALA A 178 -16.65 -6.48 15.84
C ALA A 178 -15.87 -7.80 15.98
N ALA A 179 -14.75 -7.97 15.26
CA ALA A 179 -13.88 -9.14 15.39
C ALA A 179 -12.98 -9.07 16.63
N GLY A 180 -12.52 -7.86 17.01
CA GLY A 180 -11.80 -7.62 18.26
C GLY A 180 -12.69 -7.80 19.51
N GLY A 181 -13.96 -7.37 19.44
CA GLY A 181 -14.91 -7.52 20.54
C GLY A 181 -15.25 -8.98 20.89
N ALA A 182 -15.22 -9.89 19.92
CA ALA A 182 -15.41 -11.32 20.18
C ALA A 182 -14.22 -11.94 20.93
N ALA A 183 -12.99 -11.60 20.52
CA ALA A 183 -11.76 -12.05 21.19
C ALA A 183 -11.61 -11.44 22.59
N ASP A 184 -11.99 -10.17 22.79
CA ASP A 184 -12.00 -9.53 24.11
C ASP A 184 -13.10 -10.09 25.03
N ALA A 185 -14.26 -10.45 24.48
CA ALA A 185 -15.33 -11.10 25.25
C ALA A 185 -14.96 -12.52 25.68
N GLU A 186 -14.25 -13.26 24.82
CA GLU A 186 -13.76 -14.61 25.13
C GLU A 186 -12.61 -14.56 26.15
N LEU A 187 -11.70 -13.59 26.03
CA LEU A 187 -10.66 -13.31 27.04
C LEU A 187 -11.26 -12.87 28.39
N ALA A 188 -12.34 -12.08 28.39
CA ALA A 188 -13.03 -11.67 29.61
C ALA A 188 -13.71 -12.87 30.30
N LYS A 189 -14.35 -13.77 29.53
CA LYS A 189 -14.91 -15.02 30.06
C LYS A 189 -13.84 -15.93 30.65
N ALA A 190 -12.72 -16.11 29.94
CA ALA A 190 -11.58 -16.89 30.44
C ALA A 190 -11.00 -16.31 31.73
N LYS A 191 -10.87 -14.98 31.85
CA LYS A 191 -10.45 -14.32 33.10
C LYS A 191 -11.45 -14.54 34.24
N GLN A 192 -12.75 -14.54 33.94
CA GLN A 192 -13.81 -14.75 34.92
C GLN A 192 -13.85 -16.21 35.41
N GLU A 193 -13.60 -17.19 34.54
CA GLU A 193 -13.46 -18.60 34.90
C GLU A 193 -12.20 -18.85 35.74
N ILE A 194 -11.05 -18.26 35.38
CA ILE A 194 -9.82 -18.36 36.17
C ILE A 194 -10.04 -17.77 37.57
N ALA A 195 -10.77 -16.65 37.68
CA ALA A 195 -11.11 -16.06 38.98
C ALA A 195 -11.99 -17.00 39.82
N LYS A 196 -13.04 -17.59 39.23
CA LYS A 196 -13.91 -18.57 39.92
C LYS A 196 -13.15 -19.81 40.36
N ILE A 197 -12.32 -20.38 39.49
CA ILE A 197 -11.49 -21.54 39.81
C ILE A 197 -10.53 -21.22 40.96
N SER A 198 -9.92 -20.02 40.95
CA SER A 198 -9.04 -19.56 42.02
C SER A 198 -9.77 -19.43 43.36
N GLU A 199 -11.01 -18.94 43.34
CA GLU A 199 -11.86 -18.84 44.51
C GLU A 199 -12.27 -20.22 45.06
N GLU A 200 -12.66 -21.15 44.19
CA GLU A 200 -12.94 -22.53 44.57
C GLU A 200 -11.70 -23.24 45.15
N LEU A 201 -10.51 -23.00 44.58
CA LEU A 201 -9.25 -23.53 45.09
C LEU A 201 -8.94 -23.00 46.50
N ALA A 202 -9.17 -21.70 46.73
CA ALA A 202 -9.02 -21.10 48.06
C ALA A 202 -10.00 -21.69 49.08
N VAL A 203 -11.26 -21.91 48.69
CA VAL A 203 -12.28 -22.55 49.55
C VAL A 203 -11.90 -23.99 49.89
N LYS A 204 -11.48 -24.79 48.90
CA LYS A 204 -11.03 -26.17 49.11
C LYS A 204 -9.78 -26.24 49.99
N THR A 205 -8.84 -25.31 49.81
CA THR A 205 -7.65 -25.19 50.66
C THR A 205 -8.03 -24.94 52.12
N LYS A 206 -9.02 -24.06 52.36
CA LYS A 206 -9.54 -23.80 53.71
C LYS A 206 -10.26 -25.01 54.31
N GLN A 207 -11.03 -25.75 53.52
CA GLN A 207 -11.67 -27.00 53.96
C GLN A 207 -10.64 -28.08 54.34
N ILE A 208 -9.55 -28.22 53.59
CA ILE A 208 -8.45 -29.15 53.91
C ILE A 208 -7.80 -28.75 55.25
N ALA A 209 -7.56 -27.45 55.47
CA ALA A 209 -7.02 -26.96 56.74
C ALA A 209 -7.95 -27.26 57.93
N ASP A 210 -9.26 -27.04 57.78
CA ASP A 210 -10.25 -27.36 58.83
C ASP A 210 -10.34 -28.86 59.13
N ILE A 211 -10.26 -29.72 58.10
CA ILE A 211 -10.22 -31.18 58.26
C ILE A 211 -8.95 -31.60 59.02
N ASN A 212 -7.79 -31.05 58.66
CA ASN A 212 -6.54 -31.32 59.37
C ASN A 212 -6.61 -30.89 60.85
N ALA A 213 -7.17 -29.71 61.14
CA ALA A 213 -7.35 -29.26 62.52
C ALA A 213 -8.28 -30.19 63.31
N LYS A 214 -9.37 -30.68 62.69
CA LYS A 214 -10.26 -31.68 63.32
C LYS A 214 -9.57 -33.03 63.54
N LEU A 215 -8.71 -33.45 62.62
CA LEU A 215 -7.93 -34.68 62.74
C LEU A 215 -6.95 -34.59 63.93
N GLU A 216 -6.23 -33.47 64.05
CA GLU A 216 -5.33 -33.21 65.18
C GLU A 216 -6.08 -33.19 66.52
N ALA A 217 -7.26 -32.55 66.57
CA ALA A 217 -8.09 -32.53 67.76
C ALA A 217 -8.56 -33.94 68.17
N LYS A 218 -9.01 -34.74 67.19
CA LYS A 218 -9.41 -36.14 67.44
C LYS A 218 -8.23 -36.99 67.92
N THR A 219 -7.04 -36.76 67.36
CA THR A 219 -5.80 -37.44 67.75
C THR A 219 -5.43 -37.13 69.20
N ARG A 220 -5.58 -35.88 69.64
CA ARG A 220 -5.41 -35.52 71.06
C ARG A 220 -6.43 -36.21 71.96
N GLU A 221 -7.71 -36.23 71.58
CA GLU A 221 -8.76 -36.91 72.37
C GLU A 221 -8.48 -38.41 72.54
N VAL A 222 -7.99 -39.08 71.49
CA VAL A 222 -7.58 -40.49 71.57
C VAL A 222 -6.40 -40.68 72.52
N ASN A 223 -5.40 -39.79 72.46
CA ASN A 223 -4.26 -39.85 73.36
C ASN A 223 -4.69 -39.63 74.82
N ASP A 224 -5.56 -38.66 75.09
CA ASP A 224 -6.08 -38.38 76.43
C ASP A 224 -6.83 -39.60 77.00
N LYS A 225 -7.71 -40.22 76.20
CA LYS A 225 -8.41 -41.46 76.57
C LYS A 225 -7.44 -42.62 76.80
N ASN A 226 -6.37 -42.75 76.02
CA ASN A 226 -5.35 -43.78 76.26
C ASN A 226 -4.61 -43.57 77.59
N THR A 227 -4.28 -42.34 77.94
CA THR A 227 -3.71 -42.03 79.27
C THR A 227 -4.70 -42.34 80.40
N GLU A 228 -5.99 -42.08 80.21
CA GLU A 228 -7.03 -42.41 81.20
C GLU A 228 -7.20 -43.92 81.36
N ILE A 229 -7.23 -44.67 80.26
CA ILE A 229 -7.23 -46.14 80.27
C ILE A 229 -6.01 -46.68 81.04
N SER A 230 -4.83 -46.09 80.84
CA SER A 230 -3.62 -46.49 81.57
C SER A 230 -3.78 -46.26 83.07
N LYS A 231 -4.29 -45.10 83.49
CA LYS A 231 -4.54 -44.80 84.91
C LYS A 231 -5.58 -45.73 85.54
N LEU A 232 -6.67 -46.01 84.84
CA LEU A 232 -7.70 -46.93 85.31
C LEU A 232 -7.14 -48.36 85.42
N ASN A 233 -6.26 -48.77 84.51
CA ASN A 233 -5.59 -50.08 84.60
C ASN A 233 -4.66 -50.15 85.82
N ASP A 234 -3.93 -49.08 86.13
CA ASP A 234 -3.09 -49.00 87.33
C ASP A 234 -3.95 -49.04 88.61
N GLU A 235 -5.08 -48.33 88.64
CA GLU A 235 -6.02 -48.33 89.78
C GLU A 235 -6.71 -49.71 89.97
N ILE A 236 -7.04 -50.40 88.87
CA ILE A 236 -7.53 -51.78 88.91
C ILE A 236 -6.46 -52.74 89.48
N ALA A 237 -5.18 -52.52 89.16
CA ALA A 237 -4.09 -53.31 89.71
C ALA A 237 -3.95 -53.11 91.23
N ASP A 238 -4.00 -51.86 91.70
CA ASP A 238 -3.93 -51.51 93.13
C ASP A 238 -5.13 -52.06 93.93
N LEU A 239 -6.34 -52.01 93.37
CA LEU A 239 -7.55 -52.55 94.02
C LEU A 239 -7.55 -54.08 94.09
N LYS A 240 -6.90 -54.74 93.13
CA LYS A 240 -6.67 -56.19 93.15
C LYS A 240 -5.69 -56.61 94.24
N GLU A 241 -4.72 -55.77 94.57
CA GLU A 241 -3.69 -56.07 95.57
C GLU A 241 -4.19 -55.85 97.01
N ASN A 242 -5.24 -55.03 97.21
CA ASN A 242 -5.72 -54.61 98.55
C ASN A 242 -7.11 -55.13 98.99
N SER A 243 -7.74 -56.07 98.29
CA SER A 243 -9.08 -56.57 98.68
C SER A 243 -9.05 -57.97 99.33
N ALA A 244 -9.54 -58.07 100.58
CA ALA A 244 -9.73 -59.32 101.32
C ALA A 244 -10.99 -60.10 100.84
N PRO A 245 -11.03 -61.45 100.98
CA PRO A 245 -11.86 -62.30 100.13
C PRO A 245 -13.08 -62.88 100.87
N THR A 246 -14.25 -62.23 100.80
CA THR A 246 -15.54 -62.89 101.14
C THR A 246 -16.73 -62.20 100.48
N PHE A 247 -16.85 -62.36 99.17
CA PHE A 247 -18.09 -62.26 98.38
C PHE A 247 -17.79 -63.02 97.07
N ASP A 248 -18.80 -63.40 96.27
CA ASP A 248 -18.64 -64.22 95.05
C ASP A 248 -17.90 -63.48 93.90
N MET A 249 -16.67 -63.06 94.20
CA MET A 249 -15.74 -62.28 93.40
C MET A 249 -15.18 -63.12 92.26
N GLY A 250 -15.16 -64.45 92.39
CA GLY A 250 -14.77 -65.34 91.30
C GLY A 250 -15.71 -65.21 90.12
N ALA A 251 -17.03 -65.34 90.36
CA ALA A 251 -18.06 -65.18 89.34
C ALA A 251 -18.07 -63.75 88.75
N LEU A 252 -18.03 -62.73 89.61
CA LEU A 252 -17.95 -61.32 89.20
C LEU A 252 -16.69 -61.00 88.41
N PHE A 253 -15.54 -61.59 88.76
CA PHE A 253 -14.29 -61.39 88.02
C PHE A 253 -14.33 -62.09 86.66
N THR A 254 -14.90 -63.29 86.55
CA THR A 254 -15.14 -63.93 85.25
C THR A 254 -16.15 -63.17 84.40
N GLU A 255 -17.21 -62.63 84.99
CA GLU A 255 -18.20 -61.81 84.28
C GLU A 255 -17.58 -60.48 83.81
N ALA A 256 -16.78 -59.83 84.65
CA ALA A 256 -16.02 -58.63 84.32
C ALA A 256 -14.99 -58.91 83.22
N GLN A 257 -14.23 -60.00 83.33
CA GLN A 257 -13.24 -60.40 82.31
C GLN A 257 -13.91 -60.73 80.98
N LYS A 258 -15.08 -61.39 81.01
CA LYS A 258 -15.90 -61.65 79.82
C LYS A 258 -16.43 -60.35 79.20
N ASN A 259 -16.87 -59.38 80.01
CA ASN A 259 -17.29 -58.06 79.53
C ASN A 259 -16.12 -57.28 78.92
N VAL A 260 -14.94 -57.29 79.53
CA VAL A 260 -13.73 -56.66 78.98
C VAL A 260 -13.36 -57.26 77.63
N VAL A 261 -13.36 -58.60 77.52
CA VAL A 261 -13.09 -59.29 76.23
C VAL A 261 -14.16 -58.95 75.18
N GLN A 262 -15.44 -58.87 75.56
CA GLN A 262 -16.49 -58.45 74.64
C GLN A 262 -16.33 -57.00 74.18
N ILE A 263 -15.98 -56.09 75.10
CA ILE A 263 -15.71 -54.68 74.77
C ILE A 263 -14.50 -54.59 73.84
N GLN A 264 -13.43 -55.34 74.12
CA GLN A 264 -12.22 -55.37 73.29
C GLN A 264 -12.51 -55.90 71.88
N ASN A 265 -13.33 -56.95 71.76
CA ASN A 265 -13.75 -57.48 70.46
C ASN A 265 -14.65 -56.50 69.69
N LYS A 266 -15.59 -55.83 70.36
CA LYS A 266 -16.43 -54.79 69.73
C LYS A 266 -15.59 -53.59 69.27
N ALA A 267 -14.69 -53.10 70.13
CA ALA A 267 -13.79 -52.01 69.79
C ALA A 267 -12.87 -52.38 68.62
N LYS A 268 -12.39 -53.62 68.56
CA LYS A 268 -11.61 -54.13 67.43
C LYS A 268 -12.44 -54.18 66.14
N GLN A 269 -13.66 -54.70 66.19
CA GLN A 269 -14.56 -54.74 65.03
C GLN A 269 -14.94 -53.35 64.54
N GLU A 270 -15.22 -52.40 65.44
CA GLU A 270 -15.48 -51.01 65.08
C GLU A 270 -14.25 -50.33 64.47
N ALA A 271 -13.05 -50.55 65.04
CA ALA A 271 -11.81 -50.03 64.47
C ALA A 271 -11.54 -50.59 63.07
N GLU A 272 -11.74 -51.90 62.87
CA GLU A 272 -11.61 -52.55 61.56
C GLU A 272 -12.65 -52.00 60.56
N ALA A 273 -13.91 -51.81 60.98
CA ALA A 273 -14.97 -51.26 60.16
C ALA A 273 -14.66 -49.81 59.73
N VAL A 274 -14.22 -48.96 60.67
CA VAL A 274 -13.82 -47.57 60.38
C VAL A 274 -12.62 -47.54 59.43
N THR A 275 -11.64 -48.42 59.63
CA THR A 275 -10.46 -48.50 58.75
C THR A 275 -10.85 -48.94 57.33
N LYS A 276 -11.74 -49.92 57.21
CA LYS A 276 -12.25 -50.37 55.93
C LYS A 276 -13.03 -49.25 55.21
N GLU A 277 -13.94 -48.57 55.91
CA GLU A 277 -14.72 -47.47 55.34
C GLU A 277 -13.82 -46.30 54.89
N ALA A 278 -12.80 -45.97 55.67
CA ALA A 278 -11.82 -44.95 55.31
C ALA A 278 -11.03 -45.34 54.05
N ASN A 279 -10.60 -46.61 53.95
CA ASN A 279 -9.91 -47.13 52.76
C ASN A 279 -10.82 -47.14 51.53
N ASP A 280 -12.08 -47.55 51.66
CA ASP A 280 -13.06 -47.57 50.56
C ASP A 280 -13.32 -46.14 50.06
N LYS A 281 -13.48 -45.16 50.97
CA LYS A 281 -13.62 -43.73 50.62
C LYS A 281 -12.36 -43.18 49.95
N ALA A 282 -11.17 -43.51 50.42
CA ALA A 282 -9.92 -43.09 49.79
C ALA A 282 -9.78 -43.66 48.37
N ALA A 283 -10.12 -44.93 48.18
CA ALA A 283 -10.14 -45.58 46.87
C ALA A 283 -11.17 -44.94 45.92
N GLN A 284 -12.34 -44.57 46.42
CA GLN A 284 -13.35 -43.87 45.62
C GLN A 284 -12.87 -42.48 45.19
N VAL A 285 -12.32 -41.69 46.12
CA VAL A 285 -11.83 -40.34 45.82
C VAL A 285 -10.69 -40.35 44.81
N THR A 286 -9.77 -41.31 44.92
CA THR A 286 -8.68 -41.46 43.94
C THR A 286 -9.20 -41.83 42.56
N LYS A 287 -10.14 -42.79 42.47
CA LYS A 287 -10.78 -43.16 41.20
C LYS A 287 -11.52 -41.97 40.56
N GLU A 288 -12.32 -41.23 41.33
CA GLU A 288 -13.03 -40.06 40.81
C GLU A 288 -12.07 -38.94 40.37
N ALA A 289 -10.95 -38.76 41.06
CA ALA A 289 -9.91 -37.82 40.66
C ALA A 289 -9.24 -38.23 39.35
N ASP A 290 -8.90 -39.51 39.19
CA ASP A 290 -8.29 -40.05 37.97
C ASP A 290 -9.24 -39.94 36.77
N GLU A 291 -10.52 -40.27 36.95
CA GLU A 291 -11.54 -40.11 35.90
C GLU A 291 -11.72 -38.65 35.47
N LYS A 292 -11.74 -37.72 36.43
CA LYS A 292 -11.80 -36.28 36.13
C LYS A 292 -10.54 -35.79 35.42
N ALA A 293 -9.35 -36.22 35.85
CA ALA A 293 -8.09 -35.85 35.21
C ALA A 293 -8.05 -36.36 33.76
N ALA A 294 -8.52 -37.58 33.51
CA ALA A 294 -8.62 -38.15 32.17
C ALA A 294 -9.61 -37.37 31.29
N LEU A 295 -10.78 -37.00 31.83
CA LEU A 295 -11.77 -36.17 31.12
C LEU A 295 -11.21 -34.81 30.75
N VAL A 296 -10.59 -34.10 31.70
CA VAL A 296 -9.98 -32.78 31.45
C VAL A 296 -8.89 -32.87 30.38
N THR A 297 -8.06 -33.92 30.42
CA THR A 297 -7.02 -34.14 29.41
C THR A 297 -7.62 -34.39 28.02
N LYS A 298 -8.71 -35.17 27.96
CA LYS A 298 -9.41 -35.44 26.70
C LYS A 298 -10.04 -34.16 26.13
N GLU A 299 -10.77 -33.39 26.95
CA GLU A 299 -11.40 -32.14 26.52
C GLU A 299 -10.36 -31.11 26.06
N ALA A 300 -9.24 -31.01 26.77
CA ALA A 300 -8.14 -30.13 26.36
C ALA A 300 -7.56 -30.53 25.00
N ASN A 301 -7.36 -31.83 24.76
CA ASN A 301 -6.88 -32.34 23.46
C ASN A 301 -7.90 -32.13 22.33
N ASP A 302 -9.17 -32.37 22.59
CA ASP A 302 -10.25 -32.16 21.60
C ASP A 302 -10.37 -30.67 21.24
N ASN A 303 -10.28 -29.78 22.23
CA ASN A 303 -10.28 -28.33 22.01
C ASN A 303 -9.02 -27.87 21.24
N ALA A 304 -7.84 -28.38 21.58
CA ALA A 304 -6.61 -28.07 20.85
C ALA A 304 -6.69 -28.52 19.38
N ALA A 305 -7.24 -29.72 19.12
CA ALA A 305 -7.46 -30.23 17.78
C ALA A 305 -8.46 -29.36 17.00
N LYS A 306 -9.56 -28.95 17.64
CA LYS A 306 -10.57 -28.07 17.04
C LYS A 306 -9.98 -26.70 16.67
N VAL A 307 -9.26 -26.06 17.59
CA VAL A 307 -8.59 -24.77 17.34
C VAL A 307 -7.58 -24.89 16.20
N THR A 308 -6.80 -25.96 16.15
CA THR A 308 -5.84 -26.21 15.07
C THR A 308 -6.55 -26.36 13.73
N LYS A 309 -7.66 -27.09 13.68
CA LYS A 309 -8.46 -27.25 12.46
C LYS A 309 -9.04 -25.91 12.00
N GLU A 310 -9.67 -25.15 12.89
CA GLU A 310 -10.25 -23.85 12.56
C GLU A 310 -9.19 -22.84 12.08
N ALA A 311 -7.99 -22.86 12.67
CA ALA A 311 -6.88 -22.04 12.23
C ALA A 311 -6.42 -22.42 10.81
N ASN A 312 -6.30 -23.72 10.52
CA ASN A 312 -5.94 -24.22 9.19
C ASN A 312 -7.01 -23.88 8.14
N ASP A 313 -8.29 -24.03 8.48
CA ASP A 313 -9.41 -23.69 7.59
C ASP A 313 -9.42 -22.19 7.27
N LYS A 314 -9.20 -21.33 8.28
CA LYS A 314 -9.06 -19.87 8.09
C LYS A 314 -7.84 -19.53 7.22
N ALA A 315 -6.70 -20.16 7.45
CA ALA A 315 -5.50 -19.94 6.65
C ALA A 315 -5.72 -20.33 5.18
N ALA A 316 -6.36 -21.47 4.93
CA ALA A 316 -6.72 -21.91 3.59
C ALA A 316 -7.69 -20.92 2.91
N GLN A 317 -8.68 -20.41 3.65
CA GLN A 317 -9.62 -19.42 3.14
C GLN A 317 -8.93 -18.10 2.77
N VAL A 318 -8.02 -17.60 3.60
CA VAL A 318 -7.24 -16.38 3.31
C VAL A 318 -6.41 -16.55 2.03
N VAL A 319 -5.76 -17.70 1.83
CA VAL A 319 -4.99 -17.96 0.61
C VAL A 319 -5.92 -18.00 -0.62
N LYS A 320 -7.10 -18.62 -0.49
CA LYS A 320 -8.09 -18.67 -1.58
C LYS A 320 -8.59 -17.28 -1.97
N ASP A 321 -8.92 -16.45 -0.98
CA ASP A 321 -9.43 -15.10 -1.22
C ASP A 321 -8.35 -14.19 -1.81
N ALA A 322 -7.11 -14.30 -1.34
CA ALA A 322 -5.98 -13.58 -1.90
C ALA A 322 -5.72 -13.95 -3.37
N ASN A 323 -5.80 -15.25 -3.71
CA ASN A 323 -5.66 -15.70 -5.09
C ASN A 323 -6.80 -15.18 -5.98
N ALA A 324 -8.04 -15.20 -5.50
CA ALA A 324 -9.18 -14.68 -6.25
C ALA A 324 -9.06 -13.17 -6.53
N GLU A 325 -8.61 -12.39 -5.55
CA GLU A 325 -8.39 -10.95 -5.74
C GLU A 325 -7.21 -10.69 -6.70
N ALA A 326 -6.15 -11.50 -6.63
CA ALA A 326 -5.03 -11.42 -7.56
C ALA A 326 -5.46 -11.72 -9.00
N GLU A 327 -6.27 -12.76 -9.23
CA GLU A 327 -6.82 -13.09 -10.55
C GLU A 327 -7.68 -11.95 -11.11
N LYS A 328 -8.51 -11.34 -10.25
CA LYS A 328 -9.34 -10.19 -10.62
C LYS A 328 -8.51 -8.96 -10.97
N ALA A 329 -7.44 -8.68 -10.22
CA ALA A 329 -6.52 -7.59 -10.52
C ALA A 329 -5.83 -7.79 -11.88
N VAL A 330 -5.34 -9.01 -12.15
CA VAL A 330 -4.74 -9.35 -13.46
C VAL A 330 -5.76 -9.21 -14.59
N ALA A 331 -6.99 -9.68 -14.41
CA ALA A 331 -8.05 -9.55 -15.41
C ALA A 331 -8.39 -8.08 -15.71
N ASN A 332 -8.47 -7.24 -14.68
CA ASN A 332 -8.71 -5.80 -14.84
C ASN A 332 -7.55 -5.11 -15.57
N ALA A 333 -6.30 -5.43 -15.21
CA ALA A 333 -5.12 -4.90 -15.88
C ALA A 333 -5.06 -5.29 -17.36
N ASN A 334 -5.37 -6.55 -17.69
CA ASN A 334 -5.44 -7.01 -19.07
C ASN A 334 -6.52 -6.27 -19.86
N ARG A 335 -7.72 -6.08 -19.27
CA ARG A 335 -8.80 -5.33 -19.92
C ARG A 335 -8.42 -3.86 -20.16
N ALA A 336 -7.75 -3.23 -19.19
CA ALA A 336 -7.26 -1.86 -19.34
C ALA A 336 -6.21 -1.76 -20.47
N ALA A 337 -5.29 -2.72 -20.54
CA ALA A 337 -4.29 -2.80 -21.60
C ALA A 337 -4.95 -3.01 -22.98
N GLU A 338 -5.94 -3.91 -23.09
CA GLU A 338 -6.71 -4.12 -24.32
C GLU A 338 -7.42 -2.84 -24.79
N ASN A 339 -8.05 -2.12 -23.88
CA ASN A 339 -8.70 -0.84 -24.19
C ASN A 339 -7.70 0.21 -24.67
N CYS A 340 -6.57 0.36 -23.96
CA CYS A 340 -5.51 1.30 -24.34
C CYS A 340 -4.96 1.00 -25.75
N ILE A 341 -4.70 -0.28 -26.05
CA ILE A 341 -4.26 -0.71 -27.38
C ILE A 341 -5.32 -0.40 -28.44
N LYS A 342 -6.59 -0.65 -28.14
CA LYS A 342 -7.70 -0.35 -29.07
C LYS A 342 -7.79 1.15 -29.35
N GLU A 343 -7.75 1.99 -28.32
CA GLU A 343 -7.80 3.44 -28.45
C GLU A 343 -6.60 3.99 -29.22
N ALA A 344 -5.39 3.52 -28.93
CA ALA A 344 -4.19 3.90 -29.67
C ALA A 344 -4.30 3.52 -31.16
N ASN A 345 -4.82 2.33 -31.47
CA ASN A 345 -5.06 1.90 -32.84
C ASN A 345 -6.14 2.74 -33.54
N ASP A 346 -7.24 3.06 -32.85
CA ASP A 346 -8.32 3.90 -33.38
C ASP A 346 -7.79 5.33 -33.68
N GLN A 347 -6.99 5.91 -32.77
CA GLN A 347 -6.33 7.20 -32.98
C GLN A 347 -5.35 7.15 -34.16
N ALA A 348 -4.48 6.15 -34.22
CA ALA A 348 -3.54 5.99 -35.33
C ALA A 348 -4.26 5.86 -36.68
N ARG A 349 -5.37 5.11 -36.72
CA ARG A 349 -6.20 4.98 -37.92
C ARG A 349 -6.81 6.31 -38.33
N ASN A 350 -7.31 7.10 -37.39
CA ASN A 350 -7.87 8.42 -37.67
C ASN A 350 -6.81 9.37 -38.21
N THR A 351 -5.63 9.43 -37.60
CA THR A 351 -4.50 10.25 -38.09
C THR A 351 -4.10 9.86 -39.51
N VAL A 352 -4.02 8.56 -39.83
CA VAL A 352 -3.72 8.08 -41.19
C VAL A 352 -4.82 8.48 -42.17
N ASN A 353 -6.09 8.36 -41.79
CA ASN A 353 -7.21 8.77 -42.64
C ASN A 353 -7.20 10.28 -42.92
N GLU A 354 -6.92 11.11 -41.91
CA GLU A 354 -6.79 12.56 -42.06
C GLU A 354 -5.61 12.93 -42.96
N ALA A 355 -4.46 12.28 -42.78
CA ALA A 355 -3.29 12.47 -43.63
C ALA A 355 -3.60 12.11 -45.10
N ASN A 356 -4.32 11.01 -45.33
CA ASN A 356 -4.75 10.60 -46.67
C ASN A 356 -5.72 11.62 -47.28
N ALA A 357 -6.73 12.08 -46.53
CA ALA A 357 -7.66 13.11 -47.00
C ALA A 357 -6.95 14.43 -47.33
N HIS A 358 -5.94 14.80 -46.53
CA HIS A 358 -5.09 15.96 -46.81
C HIS A 358 -4.26 15.74 -48.08
N ALA A 359 -3.67 14.55 -48.26
CA ALA A 359 -2.92 14.22 -49.48
C ALA A 359 -3.80 14.29 -50.74
N ASP A 360 -5.04 13.80 -50.68
CA ASP A 360 -6.01 13.90 -51.76
C ASP A 360 -6.32 15.36 -52.12
N LYS A 361 -6.52 16.21 -51.10
CA LYS A 361 -6.73 17.65 -51.30
C LYS A 361 -5.52 18.33 -51.93
N VAL A 362 -4.31 17.98 -51.51
CA VAL A 362 -3.06 18.49 -52.10
C VAL A 362 -2.92 18.04 -53.55
N ASN A 363 -3.28 16.79 -53.87
CA ASN A 363 -3.28 16.28 -55.24
C ASN A 363 -4.28 17.04 -56.13
N GLU A 364 -5.50 17.28 -55.65
CA GLU A 364 -6.50 18.09 -56.37
C GLU A 364 -6.05 19.54 -56.56
N MET A 365 -5.51 20.18 -55.51
CA MET A 365 -4.94 21.53 -55.64
C MET A 365 -3.80 21.57 -56.65
N SER A 366 -2.91 20.57 -56.63
CA SER A 366 -1.79 20.47 -57.57
C SER A 366 -2.27 20.28 -59.00
N LYS A 367 -3.36 19.54 -59.21
CA LYS A 367 -4.02 19.39 -60.51
C LYS A 367 -4.59 20.71 -60.99
N THR A 368 -5.35 21.42 -60.15
CA THR A 368 -5.91 22.74 -60.48
C THR A 368 -4.81 23.76 -60.80
N VAL A 369 -3.73 23.81 -60.01
CA VAL A 369 -2.57 24.70 -60.29
C VAL A 369 -1.92 24.32 -61.61
N ARG A 370 -1.74 23.02 -61.90
CA ARG A 370 -1.20 22.56 -63.18
C ARG A 370 -2.09 22.97 -64.36
N GLU A 371 -3.40 22.80 -64.24
CA GLU A 371 -4.38 23.20 -65.28
C GLU A 371 -4.38 24.71 -65.53
N MET A 372 -4.32 25.53 -64.47
CA MET A 372 -4.19 26.98 -64.59
C MET A 372 -2.88 27.38 -65.28
N LEU A 373 -1.75 26.79 -64.87
CA LEU A 373 -0.44 27.07 -65.49
C LEU A 373 -0.41 26.65 -66.97
N LEU A 374 -1.01 25.51 -67.33
CA LEU A 374 -1.11 25.08 -68.73
C LEU A 374 -1.93 26.07 -69.55
N THR A 375 -3.09 26.49 -69.03
CA THR A 375 -3.96 27.49 -69.68
C THR A 375 -3.22 28.83 -69.86
N GLU A 376 -2.45 29.26 -68.87
CA GLU A 376 -1.64 30.48 -68.94
C GLU A 376 -0.50 30.37 -69.94
N ILE A 377 0.20 29.22 -70.00
CA ILE A 377 1.22 28.95 -71.01
C ILE A 377 0.61 29.00 -72.42
N GLU A 378 -0.56 28.39 -72.63
CA GLU A 378 -1.27 28.45 -73.91
C GLU A 378 -1.69 29.88 -74.28
N SER A 379 -2.22 30.64 -73.32
CA SER A 379 -2.57 32.05 -73.52
C SER A 379 -1.35 32.90 -73.88
N ILE A 380 -0.22 32.70 -73.20
CA ILE A 380 1.05 33.35 -73.50
C ILE A 380 1.55 32.98 -74.91
N ASN A 381 1.48 31.69 -75.28
CA ASN A 381 1.84 31.23 -76.63
C ASN A 381 0.96 31.86 -77.72
N SER A 382 -0.35 32.01 -77.47
CA SER A 382 -1.25 32.74 -78.38
C SER A 382 -0.81 34.19 -78.53
N LYS A 383 -0.54 34.89 -77.42
CA LYS A 383 -0.04 36.28 -77.45
C LYS A 383 1.29 36.40 -78.19
N PHE A 384 2.20 35.44 -78.03
CA PHE A 384 3.44 35.40 -78.81
C PHE A 384 3.17 35.25 -80.30
N THR A 385 2.21 34.41 -80.68
CA THR A 385 1.79 34.24 -82.07
C THR A 385 1.19 35.53 -82.65
N ASP A 386 0.35 36.22 -81.88
CA ASP A 386 -0.22 37.51 -82.26
C ASP A 386 0.86 38.58 -82.43
N ILE A 387 1.81 38.66 -81.50
CA ILE A 387 2.97 39.56 -81.58
C ILE A 387 3.80 39.25 -82.83
N ALA A 388 4.08 37.97 -83.11
CA ALA A 388 4.81 37.57 -84.31
C ALA A 388 4.08 37.98 -85.59
N SER A 389 2.75 37.85 -85.63
CA SER A 389 1.92 38.31 -86.75
C SER A 389 1.97 39.83 -86.94
N VAL A 390 1.83 40.60 -85.86
CA VAL A 390 1.96 42.07 -85.88
C VAL A 390 3.35 42.49 -86.35
N LEU A 391 4.41 41.84 -85.87
CA LEU A 391 5.78 42.09 -86.32
C LEU A 391 5.97 41.79 -87.80
N ASN A 392 5.40 40.69 -88.31
CA ASN A 392 5.44 40.36 -89.73
C ASN A 392 4.69 41.42 -90.57
N ASN A 393 3.50 41.83 -90.13
CA ASN A 393 2.74 42.91 -90.78
C ASN A 393 3.51 44.24 -90.79
N LEU A 394 4.13 44.62 -89.67
CA LEU A 394 4.95 45.83 -89.59
C LEU A 394 6.17 45.73 -90.49
N THR A 395 6.84 44.58 -90.52
CA THR A 395 8.00 44.31 -91.39
C THR A 395 7.61 44.43 -92.87
N ASN A 396 6.45 43.89 -93.25
CA ASN A 396 5.92 44.03 -94.61
C ASN A 396 5.56 45.48 -94.96
N GLN A 397 4.95 46.23 -94.02
CA GLN A 397 4.66 47.65 -94.21
C GLN A 397 5.94 48.49 -94.36
N CYS A 398 6.94 48.26 -93.53
CA CYS A 398 8.25 48.91 -93.62
C CYS A 398 8.92 48.58 -94.95
N SER A 399 8.89 47.32 -95.38
CA SER A 399 9.43 46.89 -96.68
C SER A 399 8.71 47.58 -97.84
N GLY A 400 7.38 47.66 -97.79
CA GLY A 400 6.57 48.39 -98.77
C GLY A 400 6.94 49.87 -98.86
N ARG A 401 6.95 50.58 -97.72
CA ARG A 401 7.36 52.00 -97.68
C ARG A 401 8.81 52.22 -98.11
N MET A 402 9.70 51.29 -97.80
CA MET A 402 11.09 51.36 -98.23
C MET A 402 11.21 51.18 -99.74
N ASN A 403 10.45 50.28 -100.34
CA ASN A 403 10.35 50.13 -101.80
C ASN A 403 9.75 51.39 -102.44
N ASP A 404 8.69 51.96 -101.88
CA ASP A 404 8.11 53.23 -102.37
C ASP A 404 9.12 54.37 -102.28
N ALA A 405 9.85 54.48 -101.17
CA ALA A 405 10.91 55.46 -101.02
C ALA A 405 12.05 55.24 -102.03
N GLN A 406 12.45 53.99 -102.29
CA GLN A 406 13.43 53.66 -103.32
C GLN A 406 12.93 54.03 -104.71
N ASN A 407 11.65 53.80 -105.02
CA ASN A 407 11.02 54.21 -106.28
C ASN A 407 11.03 55.73 -106.42
N ILE A 408 10.59 56.47 -105.41
CA ILE A 408 10.60 57.94 -105.40
C ILE A 408 12.03 58.47 -105.53
N ILE A 409 13.01 57.89 -104.83
CA ILE A 409 14.42 58.25 -104.98
C ILE A 409 14.91 57.95 -106.39
N GLY A 410 14.51 56.82 -106.98
CA GLY A 410 14.83 56.44 -108.36
C GLY A 410 14.24 57.40 -109.39
N GLU A 411 12.98 57.81 -109.20
CA GLU A 411 12.29 58.81 -110.02
C GLU A 411 12.93 60.20 -109.85
N ALA A 412 13.22 60.61 -108.62
CA ALA A 412 13.93 61.85 -108.35
C ALA A 412 15.33 61.85 -108.97
N ARG A 413 16.04 60.72 -108.92
CA ARG A 413 17.33 60.53 -109.62
C ARG A 413 17.17 60.65 -111.14
N LYS A 414 16.15 60.02 -111.73
CA LYS A 414 15.83 60.17 -113.17
C LYS A 414 15.53 61.63 -113.52
N ALA A 415 14.72 62.31 -112.72
CA ALA A 415 14.40 63.74 -112.94
C ALA A 415 15.66 64.61 -112.86
N ILE A 416 16.55 64.35 -111.89
CA ILE A 416 17.83 65.07 -111.77
C ILE A 416 18.78 64.76 -112.95
N ASP A 417 18.85 63.51 -113.43
CA ASP A 417 19.68 63.17 -114.59
C ASP A 417 19.16 63.84 -115.88
N VAL A 418 17.85 64.04 -116.02
CA VAL A 418 17.27 64.86 -117.11
C VAL A 418 17.72 66.34 -117.01
N HIS A 419 18.02 66.83 -115.80
CA HIS A 419 18.50 68.19 -115.58
C HIS A 419 20.03 68.35 -115.58
N LYS A 420 20.81 67.29 -115.84
CA LYS A 420 22.28 67.40 -115.98
C LYS A 420 22.74 67.95 -117.33
N ASN A 421 21.83 68.01 -118.31
CA ASN A 421 22.07 68.55 -119.63
C ASN A 421 21.01 69.61 -119.97
N GLU A 422 21.00 70.76 -119.29
CA GLU A 422 20.63 72.05 -119.93
C GLU A 422 20.82 73.27 -119.00
N PRO A 423 21.10 74.47 -119.56
CA PRO A 423 21.72 75.59 -118.85
C PRO A 423 20.72 76.59 -118.25
N ALA A 424 21.23 77.36 -117.26
CA ALA A 424 20.81 78.67 -116.78
C ALA A 424 19.37 79.17 -117.02
N VAL A 425 18.67 79.35 -115.89
CA VAL A 425 17.43 80.10 -115.64
C VAL A 425 17.09 81.17 -116.70
N LYS A 426 15.96 80.99 -117.41
CA LYS A 426 15.30 82.04 -118.19
C LYS A 426 14.42 82.90 -117.27
N LYS A 427 14.68 84.21 -117.24
CA LYS A 427 13.74 85.22 -116.72
C LYS A 427 12.68 85.51 -117.79
N MET A 428 11.41 85.65 -117.40
CA MET A 428 10.37 86.17 -118.31
C MET A 428 9.29 86.99 -117.57
N ASP A 429 9.27 88.27 -117.95
CA ASP A 429 8.28 89.35 -118.07
C ASP A 429 6.99 89.51 -117.22
N PRO A 430 6.60 90.77 -116.91
CA PRO A 430 5.43 91.10 -116.10
C PRO A 430 4.11 91.09 -116.90
N PRO A 431 3.02 90.49 -116.38
CA PRO A 431 1.71 90.57 -117.02
C PRO A 431 0.93 91.85 -116.68
N LYS A 432 0.37 92.43 -117.76
CA LYS A 432 -0.55 93.57 -117.86
C LYS A 432 -1.94 93.25 -117.25
N ALA A 433 -2.60 94.29 -116.75
CA ALA A 433 -4.00 94.26 -116.33
C ALA A 433 -4.95 94.36 -117.53
N GLU A 434 -5.89 93.42 -117.63
CA GLU A 434 -7.10 93.54 -118.45
C GLU A 434 -8.33 93.62 -117.53
N PHE A 435 -9.16 94.65 -117.75
CA PHE A 435 -10.37 94.97 -116.99
C PHE A 435 -11.57 94.96 -117.94
N THR A 436 -12.62 94.21 -117.58
CA THR A 436 -13.93 94.27 -118.23
C THR A 436 -15.03 94.43 -117.17
N PRO A 437 -15.89 95.46 -117.25
CA PRO A 437 -16.97 95.70 -116.28
C PRO A 437 -18.36 95.18 -116.71
N SER A 438 -19.20 94.88 -115.69
CA SER A 438 -20.66 94.60 -115.67
C SER A 438 -21.04 93.10 -115.58
N LYS A 439 -21.83 92.62 -114.61
CA LYS A 439 -23.10 93.12 -114.03
C LYS A 439 -23.20 92.95 -112.49
N ALA A 440 -24.00 93.82 -111.84
CA ALA A 440 -24.44 93.74 -110.44
C ALA A 440 -25.85 93.07 -110.31
N PRO A 441 -26.30 92.69 -109.10
CA PRO A 441 -27.00 91.44 -108.80
C PRO A 441 -28.52 91.47 -108.95
N LYS A 442 -29.14 90.28 -109.02
CA LYS A 442 -30.52 90.06 -108.58
C LYS A 442 -30.58 88.81 -107.72
N ALA A 443 -31.13 88.97 -106.53
CA ALA A 443 -31.68 87.89 -105.72
C ALA A 443 -33.03 87.47 -106.32
N ASP A 444 -33.24 86.18 -106.45
CA ASP A 444 -34.55 85.53 -106.42
C ASP A 444 -34.73 84.90 -105.04
N ALA A 445 -35.51 85.63 -104.24
CA ALA A 445 -36.08 85.20 -102.99
C ALA A 445 -37.44 84.54 -103.28
N GLU A 446 -37.43 83.21 -103.44
CA GLU A 446 -38.48 82.25 -103.09
C GLU A 446 -37.70 80.94 -102.88
N THR A 447 -37.44 80.44 -101.68
CA THR A 447 -38.43 80.18 -100.64
C THR A 447 -37.72 80.14 -99.30
N TYR A 448 -38.02 81.13 -98.47
CA TYR A 448 -37.94 81.02 -97.03
C TYR A 448 -38.74 79.82 -96.52
N ALA A 449 -38.33 79.34 -95.33
CA ALA A 449 -39.11 78.53 -94.38
C ALA A 449 -39.05 77.01 -94.66
N LYS A 450 -38.57 76.15 -93.77
CA LYS A 450 -38.40 76.11 -92.30
C LYS A 450 -37.35 75.01 -92.01
N THR A 451 -36.58 74.88 -90.94
CA THR A 451 -36.38 75.50 -89.61
C THR A 451 -35.11 74.80 -89.09
N ALA A 452 -34.07 75.51 -88.67
CA ALA A 452 -33.81 75.87 -87.27
C ALA A 452 -33.66 74.67 -86.31
N ALA A 453 -32.46 74.59 -85.72
CA ALA A 453 -32.13 74.06 -84.38
C ALA A 453 -32.54 72.60 -84.08
N GLU A 454 -31.68 71.75 -83.53
CA GLU A 454 -30.87 71.99 -82.34
C GLU A 454 -29.69 71.00 -82.32
N ILE A 455 -28.47 71.53 -82.16
CA ILE A 455 -27.30 70.76 -81.75
C ILE A 455 -27.51 70.41 -80.28
N LYS A 456 -27.67 69.12 -79.98
CA LYS A 456 -27.18 68.52 -78.73
C LYS A 456 -26.52 67.19 -79.05
N THR A 457 -25.20 67.19 -78.97
CA THR A 457 -24.35 66.03 -78.78
C THR A 457 -24.85 65.14 -77.64
N PRO A 458 -24.88 63.82 -77.78
CA PRO A 458 -24.60 62.91 -76.69
C PRO A 458 -23.10 62.54 -76.74
N ASP A 459 -22.46 62.77 -75.62
CA ASP A 459 -21.09 62.46 -75.24
C ASP A 459 -20.62 61.05 -75.69
N PRO A 460 -19.39 60.88 -76.24
CA PRO A 460 -18.80 59.57 -76.50
C PRO A 460 -18.57 58.71 -75.25
N PHE A 461 -18.89 59.20 -74.04
CA PHE A 461 -18.89 58.46 -72.77
C PHE A 461 -20.26 58.00 -72.23
N ALA A 462 -21.30 57.89 -73.07
CA ALA A 462 -22.63 57.36 -72.67
C ALA A 462 -22.69 55.81 -72.52
N GLY A 463 -21.67 55.21 -71.89
CA GLY A 463 -21.56 53.76 -71.62
C GLY A 463 -21.15 53.42 -70.19
N VAL A 464 -21.23 54.39 -69.27
CA VAL A 464 -20.92 54.19 -67.84
C VAL A 464 -22.07 54.75 -67.01
N GLY A 465 -22.90 53.86 -66.45
CA GLY A 465 -23.87 54.23 -65.41
C GLY A 465 -25.27 53.68 -65.61
N ASN A 466 -25.45 52.36 -65.44
CA ASN A 466 -26.77 51.79 -65.12
C ASN A 466 -26.77 51.43 -63.62
N PHE A 467 -27.09 52.42 -62.79
CA PHE A 467 -27.33 52.26 -61.36
C PHE A 467 -28.69 51.60 -61.14
N ASN A 468 -28.67 50.35 -60.70
CA ASN A 468 -29.82 49.70 -60.08
C ASN A 468 -29.86 50.09 -58.59
N LYS A 469 -31.00 50.62 -58.15
CA LYS A 469 -31.33 50.80 -56.73
C LYS A 469 -31.81 49.46 -56.18
N ASN A 470 -31.05 48.91 -55.25
CA ASN A 470 -31.56 48.27 -54.03
C ASN A 470 -30.36 47.95 -53.13
N ASN A 471 -30.02 48.90 -52.25
CA ASN A 471 -29.13 48.62 -51.14
C ASN A 471 -29.52 49.53 -49.98
N ASN A 472 -30.08 48.92 -48.93
CA ASN A 472 -30.04 49.42 -47.56
C ASN A 472 -30.01 48.20 -46.62
N ASN A 473 -29.11 48.30 -45.65
CA ASN A 473 -28.87 47.45 -44.49
C ASN A 473 -28.08 46.15 -44.71
N ASN A 474 -26.75 46.27 -44.62
CA ASN A 474 -25.99 45.42 -43.71
C ASN A 474 -24.88 46.23 -43.02
N ASN A 475 -24.96 46.22 -41.69
CA ASN A 475 -24.09 46.93 -40.77
C ASN A 475 -22.96 45.98 -40.32
N ASN A 476 -21.73 46.47 -40.43
CA ASN A 476 -20.53 46.21 -39.63
C ASN A 476 -20.45 44.92 -38.79
N ASN A 477 -19.39 44.13 -39.00
CA ASN A 477 -18.26 44.02 -38.06
C ASN A 477 -17.24 42.96 -38.57
N PHE A 478 -16.13 43.39 -39.18
CA PHE A 478 -14.93 42.56 -39.30
C PHE A 478 -13.76 43.34 -38.73
N ASN A 479 -13.24 42.80 -37.63
CA ASN A 479 -12.16 43.36 -36.85
C ASN A 479 -10.80 43.00 -37.47
N ASN A 480 -9.90 43.97 -37.37
CA ASN A 480 -8.48 43.90 -37.67
C ASN A 480 -7.75 42.81 -36.86
N ASN A 481 -6.82 42.08 -37.47
CA ASN A 481 -5.41 42.31 -37.19
C ASN A 481 -4.48 41.57 -38.16
N ASN A 482 -3.48 42.30 -38.65
CA ASN A 482 -2.44 41.82 -39.55
C ASN A 482 -1.10 41.66 -38.80
N ASN A 483 -0.24 40.86 -39.42
CA ASN A 483 1.08 40.38 -39.01
C ASN A 483 2.11 41.42 -38.53
N ASN A 484 2.91 40.98 -37.55
CA ASN A 484 4.38 40.88 -37.55
C ASN A 484 5.23 41.95 -38.28
N ASN A 485 6.16 42.61 -37.57
CA ASN A 485 7.55 42.74 -38.07
C ASN A 485 8.60 43.01 -36.97
N ASN A 486 9.78 42.44 -37.24
CA ASN A 486 11.06 42.43 -36.54
C ASN A 486 11.72 43.82 -36.33
N ASN A 487 12.63 43.89 -35.35
CA ASN A 487 13.93 44.56 -35.54
C ASN A 487 15.08 43.98 -34.68
N ASN A 488 16.19 43.72 -35.39
CA ASN A 488 17.56 43.30 -35.02
C ASN A 488 18.25 44.28 -34.04
N LYS A 489 19.29 44.00 -33.24
CA LYS A 489 20.67 43.50 -33.54
C LYS A 489 21.50 43.45 -32.19
N PRO A 490 22.83 43.14 -32.11
CA PRO A 490 23.37 42.02 -31.32
C PRO A 490 24.56 42.40 -30.37
N ALA A 491 25.10 41.43 -29.63
CA ALA A 491 26.54 41.41 -29.28
C ALA A 491 27.00 39.98 -28.94
N GLN A 492 27.94 39.46 -29.74
CA GLN A 492 28.83 38.35 -29.40
C GLN A 492 29.96 38.88 -28.50
N ASN A 493 30.45 38.05 -27.57
CA ASN A 493 31.89 37.83 -27.48
C ASN A 493 32.21 36.42 -26.93
N ASN A 494 33.21 35.81 -27.57
CA ASN A 494 33.83 34.54 -27.24
C ASN A 494 34.74 34.69 -26.01
N ASN A 495 34.95 33.62 -25.24
CA ASN A 495 36.27 32.99 -25.18
C ASN A 495 36.28 31.66 -24.42
N VAL A 496 37.05 30.74 -24.99
CA VAL A 496 37.42 29.42 -24.51
C VAL A 496 38.80 29.56 -23.85
N GLN A 497 39.06 28.97 -22.68
CA GLN A 497 40.36 28.30 -22.43
C GLN A 497 40.44 27.48 -21.13
N ASN A 498 40.99 26.27 -21.33
CA ASN A 498 41.60 25.33 -20.38
C ASN A 498 42.58 25.99 -19.38
N ALA A 499 42.69 25.41 -18.17
CA ALA A 499 43.96 24.92 -17.63
C ALA A 499 43.77 24.16 -16.30
N ALA A 500 44.62 23.17 -16.10
CA ALA A 500 44.65 22.21 -15.00
C ALA A 500 45.54 22.65 -13.82
N GLN A 501 45.44 21.87 -12.74
CA GLN A 501 46.43 21.63 -11.67
C GLN A 501 46.77 22.77 -10.68
N ASN A 502 46.46 22.56 -9.39
CA ASN A 502 47.50 22.21 -8.41
C ASN A 502 46.97 21.67 -7.06
N GLN A 503 47.76 20.75 -6.51
CA GLN A 503 47.63 20.03 -5.24
C GLN A 503 47.93 20.97 -4.06
N GLN A 504 47.39 20.80 -2.84
CA GLN A 504 47.89 20.01 -1.70
C GLN A 504 47.09 20.56 -0.48
N ASN A 505 46.42 19.80 0.39
CA ASN A 505 47.00 18.98 1.46
C ASN A 505 45.88 18.18 2.17
N LYS A 506 46.13 16.91 2.45
CA LYS A 506 45.38 16.02 3.38
C LYS A 506 45.90 16.24 4.83
N PRO A 507 45.17 15.85 5.90
CA PRO A 507 45.03 14.44 6.32
C PRO A 507 43.61 14.05 6.84
N PRO A 508 43.33 12.76 7.14
CA PRO A 508 42.07 12.09 6.79
C PRO A 508 41.16 11.77 7.98
N GLN A 509 39.85 11.59 7.75
CA GLN A 509 39.03 10.61 8.47
C GLN A 509 37.58 10.50 7.93
N GLY A 510 37.09 9.26 7.88
CA GLY A 510 35.66 8.93 7.91
C GLY A 510 34.99 8.66 6.56
N ASN A 511 34.80 7.38 6.23
CA ASN A 511 33.84 6.93 5.21
C ASN A 511 32.46 7.52 5.52
N LYS A 512 31.97 8.43 4.67
CA LYS A 512 30.57 8.88 4.69
C LYS A 512 29.75 8.00 3.75
N SER A 513 28.71 7.43 4.33
CA SER A 513 27.56 6.83 3.67
C SER A 513 27.02 7.73 2.56
N ALA A 514 26.67 7.14 1.42
CA ALA A 514 25.89 7.79 0.39
C ALA A 514 24.55 8.25 0.99
N ASN A 515 24.37 9.56 1.11
CA ASN A 515 23.10 10.17 1.45
C ASN A 515 22.19 10.07 0.21
N PHE A 516 21.40 8.99 0.12
CA PHE A 516 20.20 9.01 -0.70
C PHE A 516 19.14 9.81 0.07
N ASN A 517 19.07 11.12 -0.22
CA ASN A 517 17.90 11.91 0.14
C ASN A 517 16.76 11.48 -0.80
N PHE A 518 15.99 10.50 -0.35
CA PHE A 518 14.73 10.12 -0.97
C PHE A 518 13.73 11.22 -0.65
N ASP A 519 13.48 12.12 -1.60
CA ASP A 519 12.52 13.20 -1.42
C ASP A 519 11.11 12.61 -1.51
N MET A 520 10.55 12.26 -0.35
CA MET A 520 9.22 11.67 -0.20
C MET A 520 8.13 12.56 -0.84
N ALA A 521 8.39 13.87 -0.98
CA ALA A 521 7.51 14.79 -1.67
C ALA A 521 7.41 14.51 -3.17
N GLU A 522 8.49 14.03 -3.81
CA GLU A 522 8.51 13.70 -5.23
C GLU A 522 7.77 12.38 -5.50
N LEU A 523 7.84 11.43 -4.56
CA LEU A 523 7.10 10.17 -4.62
C LEU A 523 5.61 10.31 -4.31
N LEU A 524 5.24 11.17 -3.36
CA LEU A 524 3.83 11.50 -3.14
C LEU A 524 3.26 12.26 -4.33
N LYS A 525 4.01 13.19 -4.93
CA LYS A 525 3.56 13.92 -6.12
C LYS A 525 3.42 13.01 -7.33
N ALA A 526 4.33 12.04 -7.51
CA ALA A 526 4.22 11.04 -8.57
C ALA A 526 3.03 10.09 -8.34
N ALA A 527 2.79 9.64 -7.10
CA ALA A 527 1.64 8.79 -6.78
C ALA A 527 0.30 9.53 -6.87
N GLU A 528 0.27 10.83 -6.56
CA GLU A 528 -0.92 11.67 -6.65
C GLU A 528 -1.23 12.08 -8.11
N GLU A 529 -0.20 12.26 -8.94
CA GLU A 529 -0.33 12.48 -10.39
C GLU A 529 -0.72 11.20 -11.16
N GLU A 530 -0.40 10.02 -10.62
CA GLU A 530 -0.84 8.72 -11.16
C GLU A 530 -2.29 8.41 -10.74
N ALA A 531 -2.70 8.73 -9.51
CA ALA A 531 -4.09 8.59 -9.04
C ALA A 531 -5.05 9.61 -9.69
N ALA A 532 -4.57 10.79 -10.08
CA ALA A 532 -5.37 11.81 -10.78
C ALA A 532 -5.64 11.47 -12.26
N LYS A 533 -4.87 10.57 -12.88
CA LYS A 533 -5.11 10.09 -14.25
C LYS A 533 -6.04 8.88 -14.34
N GLU A 534 -6.37 8.24 -13.21
CA GLU A 534 -7.36 7.16 -13.14
C GLU A 534 -8.79 7.65 -12.88
N SER A 535 -9.02 8.97 -12.83
CA SER A 535 -10.34 9.56 -12.53
C SER A 535 -10.95 10.43 -13.64
N GLU A 536 -10.51 10.25 -14.90
CA GLU A 536 -11.29 10.63 -16.10
C GLU A 536 -11.76 9.39 -16.88
#